data_AF-A0AAW2SL90-F1
#
_entry.id   AF-A0AAW2SL90-F1
#
_cell.length_a   1.000
_cell.length_b   1.000
_cell.length_c   1.000
_cell.angle_alpha   90.00
_cell.angle_beta   90.00
_cell.angle_gamma   90.00
#
_symmetry.space_group_name_H-M   'P 1'
#
loop_
_entity.id
_entity.type
_entity.pdbx_description
1 polymer ?
#
loop_
_entity_poly.entity_id
_entity_poly.type
_entity_poly.pdbx_seq_one_letter_code
_entity_poly.pdbx_strand_id
1 'polypeptide(L)'
;MEFSQWTLPGMPQLNGVAERRNRILLDMMSFTELPPSFWSYALKMAAKLLNMAPFKIVSCTPYEIWHGKPASYKYLRVWGSPAYIKRLVSVEHTKLGYLRVWGSPAYKLDSRSNLCRFVGYSKETAGYYFYDPSKQNG
;
A
#
# COMPACT_ATOMS: atom_id res chain seq x y z
N MET A 1 -19.03 -22.00 -18.84
CA MET A 1 -18.85 -21.36 -20.15
C MET A 1 -19.01 -19.86 -19.90
N GLU A 2 -17.90 -19.15 -19.73
CA GLU A 2 -17.91 -17.71 -19.42
C GLU A 2 -17.95 -16.92 -20.73
N PHE A 3 -19.00 -16.12 -20.93
CA PHE A 3 -19.07 -15.19 -22.05
C PHE A 3 -18.29 -13.94 -21.69
N SER A 4 -17.11 -13.74 -22.27
CA SER A 4 -16.45 -12.44 -22.26
C SER A 4 -17.28 -11.49 -23.15
N GLN A 5 -18.04 -10.60 -22.51
CA GLN A 5 -18.83 -9.60 -23.20
C GLN A 5 -17.88 -8.51 -23.71
N TRP A 6 -17.58 -8.52 -25.01
CA TRP A 6 -16.81 -7.47 -25.67
C TRP A 6 -17.63 -6.18 -25.71
N THR A 7 -17.17 -5.12 -25.06
CA THR A 7 -17.75 -3.78 -25.21
C THR A 7 -17.42 -3.22 -26.59
N LEU A 8 -18.45 -2.86 -27.36
CA LEU A 8 -18.30 -2.17 -28.64
C LEU A 8 -17.57 -0.83 -28.43
N PRO A 9 -16.56 -0.49 -29.27
CA PRO A 9 -15.88 0.81 -29.20
C PRO A 9 -16.91 1.93 -29.36
N GLY A 10 -16.94 2.88 -28.43
CA GLY A 10 -17.81 4.06 -28.52
C GLY A 10 -19.16 3.99 -27.81
N MET A 11 -19.43 2.96 -26.98
CA MET A 11 -20.61 2.93 -26.09
C MET A 11 -20.23 3.28 -24.64
N PRO A 12 -20.19 4.58 -24.25
CA PRO A 12 -19.78 5.00 -22.90
C PRO A 12 -20.70 4.45 -21.80
N GLN A 13 -21.96 4.12 -22.10
CA GLN A 13 -22.90 3.55 -21.12
C GLN A 13 -22.44 2.19 -20.56
N LEU A 14 -21.70 1.39 -21.36
CA LEU A 14 -21.21 0.07 -20.93
C LEU A 14 -19.85 0.16 -20.22
N ASN A 15 -19.11 1.25 -20.39
CA ASN A 15 -17.78 1.45 -19.82
C ASN A 15 -17.79 2.11 -18.43
N GLY A 16 -18.96 2.59 -17.98
CA GLY A 16 -19.06 3.37 -16.74
C GLY A 16 -18.53 2.67 -15.48
N VAL A 17 -18.59 1.33 -15.42
CA VAL A 17 -18.01 0.54 -14.31
C VAL A 17 -16.49 0.55 -14.35
N ALA A 18 -15.90 0.31 -15.53
CA ALA A 18 -14.46 0.35 -15.72
C ALA A 18 -13.92 1.76 -15.48
N GLU A 19 -14.59 2.79 -16.00
CA GLU A 19 -14.21 4.19 -15.79
C GLU A 19 -14.24 4.58 -14.30
N ARG A 20 -15.28 4.18 -13.55
CA ARG A 20 -15.34 4.46 -12.11
C ARG A 20 -14.20 3.81 -11.34
N ARG A 21 -13.82 2.58 -11.72
CA ARG A 21 -12.68 1.87 -11.11
C ARG A 21 -11.35 2.53 -11.50
N ASN A 22 -11.19 2.92 -12.75
CA ASN A 22 -9.99 3.60 -13.25
C ASN A 22 -9.79 4.96 -12.59
N ARG A 23 -10.87 5.73 -12.33
CA ARG A 23 -10.76 7.00 -11.60
C ARG A 23 -10.22 6.83 -10.19
N ILE A 24 -10.71 5.84 -9.43
CA ILE A 24 -10.22 5.57 -8.07
C ILE A 24 -8.73 5.22 -8.09
N LEU A 25 -8.29 4.44 -9.09
CA LEU A 25 -6.87 4.14 -9.26
C LEU A 25 -6.04 5.41 -9.54
N LEU A 26 -6.50 6.24 -10.48
CA LEU A 26 -5.82 7.49 -10.83
C LEU A 26 -5.75 8.44 -9.63
N ASP A 27 -6.83 8.55 -8.87
CA ASP A 27 -6.90 9.34 -7.64
C ASP A 27 -5.84 8.84 -6.65
N MET A 28 -5.80 7.54 -6.36
CA MET A 28 -4.80 6.95 -5.45
C MET A 28 -3.36 7.21 -5.88
N MET A 29 -3.09 7.20 -7.20
CA MET A 29 -1.77 7.53 -7.73
C MET A 29 -1.44 9.02 -7.59
N SER A 30 -2.42 9.90 -7.85
CA SER A 30 -2.23 11.35 -7.81
C SER A 30 -1.91 11.89 -6.41
N PHE A 31 -2.40 11.23 -5.36
CA PHE A 31 -2.20 11.65 -3.97
C PHE A 31 -0.87 11.21 -3.37
N THR A 32 0.04 10.61 -4.14
CA THR A 32 1.32 10.11 -3.62
C THR A 32 2.50 10.43 -4.52
N GLU A 33 3.66 10.65 -3.90
CA GLU A 33 4.94 10.85 -4.60
C GLU A 33 5.61 9.50 -4.96
N LEU A 34 4.83 8.41 -5.00
CA LEU A 34 5.38 7.09 -5.29
C LEU A 34 5.63 6.94 -6.81
N PRO A 35 6.80 6.38 -7.21
CA PRO A 35 7.10 6.14 -8.62
C PRO A 35 6.06 5.26 -9.34
N PRO A 36 5.90 5.41 -10.67
CA PRO A 36 5.00 4.57 -11.46
C PRO A 36 5.25 3.06 -11.37
N SER A 37 6.46 2.63 -10.99
CA SER A 37 6.78 1.22 -10.76
C SER A 37 5.89 0.56 -9.68
N PHE A 38 5.25 1.35 -8.81
CA PHE A 38 4.35 0.84 -7.77
C PHE A 38 2.88 0.70 -8.21
N TRP A 39 2.55 0.93 -9.49
CA TRP A 39 1.17 0.85 -9.99
C TRP A 39 0.48 -0.48 -9.68
N SER A 40 1.20 -1.60 -9.80
CA SER A 40 0.62 -2.92 -9.53
C SER A 40 0.16 -3.08 -8.06
N TYR A 41 0.81 -2.37 -7.13
CA TYR A 41 0.45 -2.35 -5.72
C TYR A 41 -0.71 -1.40 -5.45
N ALA A 42 -0.70 -0.22 -6.07
CA ALA A 42 -1.82 0.73 -6.01
C ALA A 42 -3.11 0.09 -6.55
N LEU A 43 -3.02 -0.66 -7.65
CA LEU A 43 -4.16 -1.38 -8.23
C LEU A 43 -4.73 -2.44 -7.27
N LYS A 44 -3.87 -3.23 -6.64
CA LYS A 44 -4.30 -4.23 -5.63
C LYS A 44 -4.98 -3.55 -4.44
N MET A 45 -4.46 -2.41 -4.01
CA MET A 45 -5.03 -1.61 -2.93
C MET A 45 -6.40 -1.05 -3.29
N ALA A 46 -6.53 -0.43 -4.47
CA ALA A 46 -7.79 0.11 -4.97
C ALA A 46 -8.86 -0.99 -5.07
N ALA A 47 -8.52 -2.14 -5.65
CA ALA A 47 -9.43 -3.29 -5.75
C ALA A 47 -9.86 -3.79 -4.36
N LYS A 48 -8.93 -3.86 -3.41
CA LYS A 48 -9.24 -4.26 -2.03
C LYS A 48 -10.17 -3.28 -1.32
N LEU A 49 -9.91 -1.99 -1.42
CA LEU A 49 -10.76 -0.95 -0.83
C LEU A 49 -12.16 -0.96 -1.45
N LEU A 50 -12.25 -1.10 -2.77
CA LEU A 50 -13.52 -1.24 -3.47
C LEU A 50 -14.34 -2.44 -3.00
N ASN A 51 -13.70 -3.58 -2.74
CA ASN A 51 -14.38 -4.76 -2.23
C ASN A 51 -14.80 -4.62 -0.76
N MET A 52 -14.17 -3.72 0.00
CA MET A 52 -14.50 -3.45 1.39
C MET A 52 -15.40 -2.21 1.57
N ALA A 53 -15.75 -1.52 0.48
CA ALA A 53 -16.64 -0.37 0.54
C ALA A 53 -18.10 -0.81 0.29
N PRO A 54 -19.08 -0.30 1.06
CA PRO A 54 -20.48 -0.56 0.77
C PRO A 54 -20.91 0.19 -0.50
N PHE A 55 -21.87 -0.36 -1.23
CA PHE A 55 -22.46 0.33 -2.38
C PHE A 55 -23.63 1.20 -1.93
N LYS A 56 -23.93 2.28 -2.65
CA LYS A 56 -25.06 3.19 -2.31
C LYS A 56 -26.42 2.47 -2.20
N ILE A 57 -26.58 1.34 -2.88
CA ILE A 57 -27.83 0.58 -2.97
C ILE A 57 -27.90 -0.53 -1.91
N VAL A 58 -26.74 -0.99 -1.40
CA VAL A 58 -26.64 -2.17 -0.53
C VAL A 58 -25.72 -1.83 0.63
N SER A 59 -26.22 -1.96 1.87
CA SER A 59 -25.45 -1.69 3.09
C SER A 59 -24.31 -2.68 3.33
N CYS A 60 -24.34 -3.84 2.67
CA CYS A 60 -23.30 -4.86 2.71
C CYS A 60 -22.20 -4.59 1.69
N THR A 61 -20.97 -4.90 2.06
CA THR A 61 -19.80 -4.82 1.19
C THR A 61 -19.68 -6.06 0.27
N PRO A 62 -19.06 -5.95 -0.91
CA PRO A 62 -18.75 -7.12 -1.73
C PRO A 62 -17.98 -8.21 -0.98
N TYR A 63 -17.07 -7.81 -0.09
CA TYR A 63 -16.33 -8.71 0.78
C TYR A 63 -17.27 -9.51 1.70
N GLU A 64 -18.23 -8.85 2.33
CA GLU A 64 -19.24 -9.50 3.18
C GLU A 64 -20.11 -10.48 2.41
N ILE A 65 -20.55 -10.08 1.21
CA ILE A 65 -21.37 -10.95 0.35
C ILE A 65 -20.58 -12.21 -0.04
N TRP A 66 -19.29 -12.05 -0.38
CA TRP A 66 -18.45 -13.17 -0.81
C TRP A 66 -17.99 -14.07 0.34
N HIS A 67 -17.66 -13.50 1.50
CA HIS A 67 -17.05 -14.25 2.61
C HIS A 67 -18.02 -14.54 3.77
N GLY A 68 -19.26 -14.06 3.71
CA GLY A 68 -20.27 -14.23 4.74
C GLY A 68 -19.95 -13.55 6.08
N LYS A 69 -18.94 -12.67 6.13
CA LYS A 69 -18.49 -12.00 7.35
C LYS A 69 -18.02 -10.56 7.08
N PRO A 70 -18.18 -9.65 8.05
CA PRO A 70 -17.70 -8.28 7.94
C PRO A 70 -16.19 -8.21 7.71
N ALA A 71 -15.80 -7.30 6.83
CA ALA A 71 -14.40 -6.99 6.60
C ALA A 71 -13.85 -6.24 7.82
N SER A 72 -12.64 -6.60 8.29
CA SER A 72 -11.97 -5.81 9.33
C SER A 72 -11.29 -4.59 8.72
N TYR A 73 -11.56 -3.39 9.23
CA TYR A 73 -10.92 -2.16 8.74
C TYR A 73 -9.67 -1.77 9.56
N LYS A 74 -9.40 -2.44 10.68
CA LYS A 74 -8.33 -2.08 11.63
C LYS A 74 -6.93 -2.13 11.02
N TYR A 75 -6.74 -2.98 10.02
CA TYR A 75 -5.45 -3.16 9.34
C TYR A 75 -5.30 -2.25 8.12
N LEU A 76 -6.33 -1.49 7.74
CA LEU A 76 -6.25 -0.63 6.56
C LEU A 76 -5.33 0.57 6.81
N ARG A 77 -4.50 0.86 5.81
CA ARG A 77 -3.60 2.00 5.78
C ARG A 77 -3.79 2.79 4.50
N VAL A 78 -3.62 4.09 4.60
CA VAL A 78 -3.72 5.01 3.47
C VAL A 78 -2.51 4.82 2.58
N TRP A 79 -2.76 4.62 1.29
CA TRP A 79 -1.71 4.47 0.28
C TRP A 79 -0.71 5.64 0.34
N GLY A 80 0.59 5.35 0.31
CA GLY A 80 1.66 6.35 0.37
C GLY A 80 1.78 7.11 1.69
N SER A 81 1.05 6.73 2.74
CA SER A 81 1.19 7.36 4.05
C SER A 81 2.62 7.19 4.60
N PRO A 82 3.19 8.20 5.26
CA PRO A 82 4.48 8.08 5.92
C PRO A 82 4.41 7.07 7.07
N ALA A 83 5.44 6.26 7.21
CA ALA A 83 5.59 5.29 8.28
C ALA A 83 7.05 5.21 8.72
N TYR A 84 7.28 5.29 10.03
CA TYR A 84 8.61 5.12 10.61
C TYR A 84 8.86 3.64 10.87
N ILE A 85 9.81 3.06 10.14
CA ILE A 85 10.19 1.66 10.30
C ILE A 85 11.43 1.60 11.15
N LYS A 86 11.37 0.84 12.25
CA LYS A 86 12.52 0.61 13.11
C LYS A 86 13.63 -0.07 12.30
N ARG A 87 14.81 0.54 12.27
CA ARG A 87 16.01 -0.05 11.69
C ARG A 87 16.38 -1.24 12.55
N LEU A 88 16.44 -2.42 11.94
CA LEU A 88 17.12 -3.56 12.52
C LEU A 88 18.61 -3.24 12.43
N VAL A 89 19.13 -2.55 13.45
CA VAL A 89 20.57 -2.42 13.63
C VAL A 89 21.03 -3.82 14.03
N SER A 90 21.41 -4.65 13.06
CA SER A 90 22.28 -5.77 13.36
C SER A 90 23.54 -5.15 13.97
N VAL A 91 23.99 -5.74 15.08
CA VAL A 91 25.27 -5.43 15.71
C VAL A 91 26.39 -5.98 14.81
N GLU A 92 26.36 -5.63 13.52
CA GLU A 92 27.53 -5.79 12.67
C GLU A 92 28.31 -4.51 12.80
N HIS A 93 29.40 -4.63 13.56
CA HIS A 93 30.41 -3.60 13.74
C HIS A 93 30.61 -2.86 12.43
N THR A 94 30.17 -1.60 12.42
CA THR A 94 30.45 -0.70 11.33
C THR A 94 31.97 -0.67 11.21
N LYS A 95 32.49 -1.03 10.04
CA LYS A 95 33.91 -1.23 9.73
C LYS A 95 34.80 0.01 10.00
N LEU A 96 34.22 1.14 10.42
CA LEU A 96 34.90 2.25 11.08
C LEU A 96 34.83 2.07 12.61
N GLY A 97 35.70 1.21 13.14
CA GLY A 97 35.73 0.79 14.54
C GLY A 97 36.17 1.85 15.58
N TYR A 98 35.73 3.10 15.48
CA TYR A 98 36.12 4.11 16.48
C TYR A 98 35.03 5.07 16.98
N LEU A 99 33.81 5.14 16.39
CA LEU A 99 32.89 6.24 16.74
C LEU A 99 31.57 5.89 17.45
N ARG A 100 31.22 4.61 17.68
CA ARG A 100 29.94 4.28 18.34
C ARG A 100 30.11 3.24 19.44
N VAL A 101 30.57 3.70 20.61
CA VAL A 101 30.56 2.89 21.83
C VAL A 101 29.11 2.67 22.26
N TRP A 102 28.72 1.40 22.43
CA TRP A 102 27.41 1.02 22.95
C TRP A 102 27.18 1.68 24.32
N GLY A 103 26.06 2.38 24.49
CA GLY A 103 25.74 3.10 25.73
C GLY A 103 26.23 4.56 25.81
N SER A 104 27.00 5.05 24.83
CA SER A 104 27.35 6.48 24.73
C SER A 104 26.10 7.35 24.49
N PRO A 105 26.09 8.64 24.91
CA PRO A 105 24.99 9.56 24.62
C PRO A 105 24.69 9.67 23.11
N ALA A 106 25.73 9.64 22.26
CA ALA A 106 25.60 9.62 20.80
C ALA A 106 24.85 8.37 20.30
N TYR A 107 25.15 7.18 20.84
CA TYR A 107 24.40 5.95 20.54
C TYR A 107 22.94 5.96 21.02
N LYS A 108 22.65 6.65 22.14
CA LYS A 108 21.28 6.76 22.67
C LYS A 108 20.39 7.68 21.83
N LEU A 109 20.98 8.69 21.18
CA LEU A 109 20.28 9.70 20.38
C LEU A 109 20.27 9.40 18.86
N ASP A 110 20.94 8.33 18.43
CA ASP A 110 20.96 7.95 17.01
C ASP A 110 19.56 7.65 16.46
N SER A 111 19.33 8.05 15.20
CA SER A 111 18.09 7.71 14.50
C SER A 111 17.94 6.19 14.37
N ARG A 112 16.91 5.64 15.02
CA ARG A 112 16.59 4.20 15.03
C ARG A 112 15.49 3.84 14.06
N SER A 113 15.01 4.77 13.24
CA SER A 113 13.95 4.54 12.28
C SER A 113 14.23 5.21 10.95
N ASN A 114 13.75 4.58 9.88
CA ASN A 114 13.74 5.19 8.55
C ASN A 114 12.31 5.65 8.24
N LEU A 115 12.19 6.84 7.65
CA LEU A 115 10.93 7.31 7.10
C LEU A 115 10.68 6.60 5.77
N CYS A 116 9.62 5.79 5.74
CA CYS A 116 9.21 5.05 4.56
C CYS A 116 7.78 5.44 4.16
N ARG A 117 7.38 5.06 2.96
CA ARG A 117 6.01 5.21 2.44
C ARG A 117 5.32 3.86 2.40
N PHE A 118 4.06 3.81 2.80
CA PHE A 118 3.26 2.59 2.73
C PHE A 118 2.89 2.23 1.27
N VAL A 119 3.16 0.99 0.88
CA VAL A 119 3.01 0.47 -0.49
C VAL A 119 2.05 -0.73 -0.56
N GLY A 120 1.46 -1.16 0.56
CA GLY A 120 0.41 -2.18 0.52
C GLY A 120 0.62 -3.33 1.49
N TYR A 121 -0.14 -4.40 1.30
CA TYR A 121 -0.23 -5.52 2.24
C TYR A 121 0.61 -6.71 1.76
N SER A 122 1.29 -7.35 2.70
CA SER A 122 1.96 -8.63 2.47
C SER A 122 0.93 -9.72 2.12
N LYS A 123 1.29 -10.60 1.18
CA LYS A 123 0.46 -11.76 0.84
C LYS A 123 0.66 -12.92 1.81
N GLU A 124 1.86 -13.05 2.35
CA GLU A 124 2.31 -14.23 3.11
C GLU A 124 2.19 -14.02 4.62
N THR A 125 2.22 -12.77 5.07
CA THR A 125 2.22 -12.40 6.47
C THR A 125 1.19 -11.33 6.77
N ALA A 126 0.80 -11.16 8.03
CA ALA A 126 -0.02 -10.03 8.49
C ALA A 126 0.76 -8.70 8.50
N GLY A 127 1.71 -8.52 7.57
CA GLY A 127 2.62 -7.40 7.46
C GLY A 127 2.27 -6.44 6.32
N TYR A 128 3.10 -5.41 6.19
CA TYR A 128 2.95 -4.34 5.20
C TYR A 128 4.22 -4.20 4.37
N TYR A 129 4.06 -3.84 3.10
CA TYR A 129 5.16 -3.40 2.25
C TYR A 129 5.36 -1.90 2.41
N PHE A 130 6.62 -1.52 2.48
CA PHE A 130 7.03 -0.14 2.58
C PHE A 130 8.17 0.15 1.61
N TYR A 131 8.19 1.37 1.11
CA TYR A 131 9.22 1.89 0.25
C TYR A 131 10.03 2.95 0.98
N ASP A 132 11.35 2.78 0.95
CA ASP A 132 12.32 3.73 1.53
C ASP A 132 12.90 4.58 0.38
N PRO A 133 12.52 5.87 0.25
CA PRO A 133 13.00 6.72 -0.84
C PRO A 133 14.52 6.99 -0.74
N SER A 134 15.12 6.84 0.45
CA SER A 134 16.56 7.09 0.64
C SER A 134 17.46 6.05 -0.03
N LYS A 135 16.91 4.89 -0.41
CA LYS A 135 17.65 3.78 -1.04
C LYS A 135 17.71 3.85 -2.57
N GLN A 136 17.15 4.89 -3.21
CA GLN A 136 17.15 5.02 -4.68
C GLN A 136 18.36 5.74 -5.28
N ASN A 137 19.23 6.34 -4.47
CA ASN A 137 20.46 6.96 -4.94
C ASN A 137 21.60 5.92 -4.96
N GLY A 138 21.71 5.18 -6.05
CA GLY A 138 22.77 4.20 -6.31
C GLY A 138 22.88 3.89 -7.79
#